data_AF-A0A7U6FSA0-F1
#
_entry.id   AF-A0A7U6FSA0-F1
#
_cell.length_a   1.000
_cell.length_b   1.000
_cell.length_c   1.000
_cell.angle_alpha   90.00
_cell.angle_beta   90.00
_cell.angle_gamma   90.00
#
_symmetry.space_group_name_H-M   'P 1'
#
loop_
_entity.id
_entity.type
_entity.pdbx_description
1 polymer ?
#
loop_
_entity_poly.entity_id
_entity_poly.type
_entity_poly.pdbx_seq_one_letter_code
_entity_poly.pdbx_strand_id
1 'polypeptide(L)'
;MACQIRAKLCNGEICYYMCPEGLIELADLPPKWGLIHVGARGKINVICGHKNGGKRDWYFESNRDSELGMASLLLAKSGDFEYLNGVRRLNQRLESENSKLRKKVEALEAPIRHEEMMRSLDELEKTLKPIPRSTISN
;
A
#
# COMPACT_ATOMS: atom_id res chain seq x y z
N MET A 1 8.90 9.77 -5.57
CA MET A 1 8.26 8.45 -5.72
C MET A 1 9.01 7.47 -4.83
N ALA A 2 8.52 7.23 -3.61
CA ALA A 2 9.20 6.35 -2.65
C ALA A 2 8.96 4.89 -3.06
N CYS A 3 9.91 4.27 -3.76
CA CYS A 3 9.90 2.83 -3.98
C CYS A 3 10.32 2.17 -2.66
N GLN A 4 9.34 1.90 -1.80
CA GLN A 4 9.58 1.28 -0.51
C GLN A 4 9.95 -0.18 -0.75
N ILE A 5 11.25 -0.48 -0.85
CA ILE A 5 11.77 -1.85 -0.82
C ILE A 5 11.40 -2.41 0.56
N ARG A 6 10.34 -3.21 0.63
CA ARG A 6 9.95 -3.90 1.86
C ARG A 6 9.27 -5.20 1.49
N ALA A 7 10.06 -6.26 1.32
CA ALA A 7 9.55 -7.61 1.47
C ALA A 7 10.72 -8.59 1.68
N LYS A 8 11.29 -8.58 2.89
CA LYS A 8 11.85 -9.83 3.44
C LYS A 8 10.67 -10.76 3.66
N LEU A 9 10.60 -11.83 2.87
CA LEU A 9 9.58 -12.86 3.00
C LEU A 9 10.22 -14.06 3.67
N CYS A 10 10.05 -14.20 4.98
CA CYS A 10 10.48 -15.39 5.70
C CYS A 10 9.26 -16.15 6.20
N ASN A 11 9.08 -17.37 5.71
CA ASN A 11 8.02 -18.27 6.15
C ASN A 11 8.67 -19.45 6.89
N GLY A 12 8.81 -19.32 8.21
CA GLY A 12 9.50 -20.28 9.06
C GLY A 12 10.97 -20.43 8.65
N GLU A 13 11.30 -21.57 8.08
CA GLU A 13 12.67 -22.00 7.78
C GLU A 13 13.25 -21.42 6.47
N ILE A 14 12.48 -20.73 5.62
CA ILE A 14 12.97 -20.22 4.32
C ILE A 14 12.78 -18.71 4.21
N CYS A 15 13.81 -18.00 3.75
CA CYS A 15 13.79 -16.56 3.52
C CYS A 15 14.05 -16.19 2.06
N TYR A 16 13.31 -15.20 1.57
CA TYR A 16 13.50 -14.59 0.26
C TYR A 16 13.57 -13.06 0.36
N TYR A 17 14.42 -12.47 -0.48
CA TYR A 17 14.32 -11.08 -0.90
C TYR A 17 13.48 -10.98 -2.16
N MET A 18 12.53 -10.04 -2.17
CA MET A 18 11.75 -9.70 -3.35
C MET A 18 12.06 -8.27 -3.78
N CYS A 19 12.52 -8.09 -5.02
CA CYS A 19 12.89 -6.78 -5.56
C CYS A 19 12.63 -6.68 -7.08
N PRO A 20 12.63 -5.47 -7.66
CA PRO A 20 12.72 -5.30 -9.11
C PRO A 20 14.03 -5.89 -9.67
N GLU A 21 14.05 -6.19 -10.97
CA GLU A 21 15.26 -6.62 -11.67
C GLU A 21 16.35 -5.53 -11.61
N GLY A 22 17.60 -5.94 -11.38
CA GLY A 22 18.77 -5.04 -11.38
C GLY A 22 19.01 -4.26 -10.08
N LEU A 23 18.27 -4.54 -9.00
CA LEU A 23 18.44 -3.83 -7.73
C LEU A 23 19.37 -4.53 -6.74
N ILE A 24 19.34 -5.86 -6.67
CA ILE A 24 20.14 -6.69 -5.76
C ILE A 24 20.79 -7.80 -6.59
N GLU A 25 22.09 -8.03 -6.40
CA GLU A 25 22.78 -9.16 -7.02
C GLU A 25 22.84 -10.37 -6.10
N LEU A 26 23.12 -11.54 -6.66
CA LEU A 26 23.22 -12.78 -5.89
C LEU A 26 24.33 -12.73 -4.83
N ALA A 27 25.40 -11.99 -5.08
CA ALA A 27 26.53 -11.84 -4.16
C ALA A 27 26.19 -10.99 -2.93
N ASP A 28 25.17 -10.13 -3.03
CA ASP A 28 24.72 -9.28 -1.93
C ASP A 28 23.80 -10.03 -0.96
N LEU A 29 23.35 -11.23 -1.34
CA LEU A 29 22.42 -12.01 -0.55
C LEU A 29 23.15 -12.71 0.62
N PRO A 30 22.57 -12.67 1.83
CA PRO A 30 23.06 -13.49 2.90
C PRO A 30 22.97 -14.99 2.55
N PRO A 31 23.82 -15.85 3.14
CA PRO A 31 23.79 -17.28 2.90
C PRO A 31 22.39 -17.88 3.15
N LYS A 32 21.95 -18.79 2.26
CA LYS A 32 20.65 -19.47 2.30
C LYS A 32 19.42 -18.58 2.04
N TRP A 33 19.61 -17.33 1.61
CA TRP A 33 18.49 -16.49 1.17
C TRP A 33 18.22 -16.64 -0.32
N GLY A 34 16.95 -16.80 -0.67
CA GLY A 34 16.53 -16.77 -2.05
C GLY A 34 16.28 -15.35 -2.57
N LEU A 35 16.25 -15.21 -3.89
CA LEU A 35 15.98 -13.95 -4.57
C LEU A 35 14.85 -14.11 -5.59
N ILE A 36 13.91 -13.19 -5.52
CA ILE A 36 12.75 -13.11 -6.38
C ILE A 36 12.74 -11.75 -7.07
N HIS A 37 12.77 -11.78 -8.39
CA HIS A 37 12.59 -10.60 -9.21
C HIS A 37 11.11 -10.39 -9.56
N VAL A 38 10.66 -9.14 -9.43
CA VAL A 38 9.32 -8.69 -9.82
C VAL A 38 9.45 -7.77 -11.02
N GLY A 39 9.00 -8.24 -12.17
CA GLY A 39 8.96 -7.45 -13.39
C GLY A 39 7.86 -6.38 -13.38
N ALA A 40 7.92 -5.43 -14.31
CA ALA A 40 7.03 -4.27 -14.39
C ALA A 40 5.52 -4.59 -14.48
N ARG A 41 5.14 -5.83 -14.85
CA ARG A 41 3.75 -6.32 -14.91
C ARG A 41 3.38 -7.28 -13.77
N GLY A 42 4.16 -7.30 -12.69
CA GLY A 42 3.97 -8.22 -11.58
C GLY A 42 4.35 -9.67 -11.89
N LYS A 43 5.07 -9.93 -13.00
CA LYS A 43 5.63 -11.25 -13.29
C LYS A 43 6.73 -11.56 -12.26
N ILE A 44 6.60 -12.69 -11.59
CA ILE A 44 7.51 -13.12 -10.53
C ILE A 44 8.46 -14.19 -11.07
N ASN A 45 9.76 -13.92 -11.01
CA ASN A 45 10.82 -14.86 -11.42
C ASN A 45 11.70 -15.18 -10.21
N VAL A 46 11.84 -16.46 -9.86
CA VAL A 46 12.74 -16.91 -8.79
C VAL A 46 14.12 -17.13 -9.37
N ILE A 47 15.10 -16.32 -8.96
CA ILE A 47 16.46 -16.36 -9.47
C ILE A 47 17.28 -17.43 -8.73
N CYS A 48 17.23 -17.40 -7.40
CA CYS A 48 17.86 -18.40 -6.53
C CYS A 48 16.98 -18.67 -5.31
N GLY A 49 17.22 -19.79 -4.62
CA GLY A 49 16.49 -20.16 -3.42
C GLY A 49 16.10 -21.64 -3.39
N HIS A 50 15.36 -21.99 -2.34
CA HIS A 50 14.87 -23.35 -2.10
C HIS A 50 14.20 -24.02 -3.32
N LYS A 51 13.49 -23.24 -4.15
CA LYS A 51 12.86 -23.77 -5.38
C LYS A 51 13.86 -24.35 -6.39
N ASN A 52 15.06 -23.76 -6.47
CA ASN A 52 16.05 -24.06 -7.49
C ASN A 52 17.24 -24.91 -6.97
N GLY A 53 17.28 -25.25 -5.67
CA GLY A 53 18.40 -25.97 -5.05
C GLY A 53 17.99 -27.21 -4.24
N GLY A 54 18.98 -27.86 -3.59
CA GLY A 54 18.75 -28.98 -2.69
C GLY A 54 17.86 -28.57 -1.52
N LYS A 55 16.72 -29.24 -1.32
CA LYS A 55 15.67 -28.81 -0.40
C LYS A 55 16.18 -28.41 1.00
N ARG A 56 17.19 -29.11 1.53
CA ARG A 56 17.67 -28.90 2.90
C ARG A 56 18.67 -27.76 3.10
N ASP A 57 19.34 -27.30 2.04
CA ASP A 57 20.43 -26.33 2.17
C ASP A 57 19.92 -24.90 2.43
N TRP A 58 18.66 -24.65 2.09
CA TRP A 58 18.00 -23.35 2.19
C TRP A 58 17.21 -23.17 3.49
N TYR A 59 17.17 -24.19 4.34
CA TYR A 59 16.49 -24.10 5.63
C TYR A 59 17.39 -23.43 6.67
N PHE A 60 16.80 -22.45 7.36
CA PHE A 60 17.27 -21.93 8.63
C PHE A 60 16.85 -22.86 9.76
N GLU A 61 17.62 -22.83 10.84
CA GLU A 61 17.25 -23.52 12.07
C GLU A 61 16.02 -22.82 12.65
N SER A 62 14.91 -23.55 12.76
CA SER A 62 13.69 -23.08 13.40
C SER A 62 13.46 -23.84 14.70
N ASN A 63 13.12 -23.11 15.77
CA ASN A 63 12.62 -23.72 17.00
C ASN A 63 11.12 -23.94 16.86
N ARG A 64 10.74 -25.09 16.30
CA ARG A 64 9.34 -25.42 16.02
C ARG A 64 8.45 -25.40 17.26
N ASP A 65 8.99 -25.77 18.42
CA ASP A 65 8.26 -25.76 19.68
C ASP A 65 7.94 -24.33 20.13
N SER A 66 8.89 -23.40 19.96
CA SER A 66 8.69 -21.98 20.25
C SER A 66 7.71 -21.35 19.26
N GLU A 67 7.82 -21.68 17.97
CA GLU A 67 6.88 -21.19 16.95
C GLU A 67 5.46 -21.69 17.22
N LEU A 68 5.30 -22.96 17.56
CA LEU A 68 4.01 -23.55 17.90
C LEU A 68 3.45 -22.96 19.20
N GLY A 69 4.30 -22.73 20.21
CA GLY A 69 3.95 -22.07 21.46
C GLY A 69 3.45 -20.64 21.22
N MET A 70 4.13 -19.86 20.38
CA MET A 70 3.68 -18.53 19.97
C MET A 70 2.37 -18.57 19.19
N ALA A 71 2.23 -19.50 18.24
CA ALA A 71 0.98 -19.66 17.49
C ALA A 71 -0.20 -20.00 18.41
N SER A 72 0.01 -20.90 19.38
CA SER A 72 -0.99 -21.26 20.40
C SER A 72 -1.37 -20.06 21.27
N LEU A 73 -0.39 -19.27 21.74
CA LEU A 73 -0.64 -18.06 22.52
C LEU A 73 -1.40 -17.00 21.71
N LEU A 74 -1.04 -16.81 20.44
CA LEU A 74 -1.74 -15.89 19.54
C LEU A 74 -3.17 -16.33 19.28
N LEU A 75 -3.40 -17.63 19.07
CA LEU A 75 -4.74 -18.20 18.89
C LEU A 75 -5.59 -18.04 20.16
N ALA A 76 -5.02 -18.29 21.33
CA ALA A 76 -5.68 -18.06 22.61
C ALA A 76 -6.02 -16.57 22.82
N LYS A 77 -5.15 -15.66 22.35
CA LYS A 77 -5.36 -14.20 22.47
C LYS A 77 -6.27 -13.63 21.40
N SER A 78 -6.39 -14.25 20.23
CA SER A 78 -7.23 -13.76 19.14
C SER A 78 -8.73 -13.80 19.43
N GLY A 79 -9.15 -14.36 20.57
CA GLY A 79 -10.54 -14.35 21.01
C GLY A 79 -11.46 -15.10 20.04
N ASP A 80 -12.76 -14.82 20.14
CA ASP A 80 -13.75 -15.46 19.27
C ASP A 80 -13.62 -14.94 17.82
N PHE A 81 -13.17 -15.83 16.94
CA PHE A 81 -13.02 -15.55 15.51
C PHE A 81 -14.33 -15.23 14.82
N GLU A 82 -15.48 -15.73 15.30
CA GLU A 82 -16.78 -15.36 14.73
C GLU A 82 -17.10 -13.89 15.01
N TYR A 83 -16.83 -13.45 16.24
CA TYR A 83 -16.98 -12.06 16.63
C TYR A 83 -16.07 -11.14 15.81
N LEU A 84 -14.77 -11.48 15.67
CA LEU A 84 -13.83 -10.69 14.86
C LEU A 84 -14.23 -10.62 13.39
N ASN A 85 -14.72 -11.72 12.82
CA ASN A 85 -15.23 -11.73 11.45
C ASN A 85 -16.50 -10.87 11.31
N GLY A 86 -17.36 -10.87 12.32
CA GLY A 86 -18.52 -9.97 12.42
C GLY A 86 -18.11 -8.50 12.43
N VAL A 87 -17.17 -8.13 13.30
CA VAL A 87 -16.60 -6.77 13.37
C VAL A 87 -15.97 -6.36 12.04
N ARG A 88 -15.22 -7.25 11.39
CA ARG A 88 -14.63 -6.98 10.07
C ARG A 88 -15.70 -6.69 9.01
N ARG A 89 -16.78 -7.48 8.97
CA ARG A 89 -17.89 -7.27 8.03
C ARG A 89 -18.64 -5.97 8.31
N LEU A 90 -18.84 -5.63 9.59
CA LEU A 90 -19.45 -4.37 10.00
C LEU A 90 -18.58 -3.18 9.58
N ASN A 91 -17.27 -3.24 9.82
CA ASN A 91 -16.33 -2.20 9.40
C ASN A 91 -16.36 -1.99 7.88
N GLN A 92 -16.37 -3.05 7.08
CA GLN A 92 -16.50 -2.93 5.62
C GLN A 92 -17.82 -2.25 5.20
N ARG A 93 -18.93 -2.56 5.87
CA ARG A 93 -20.22 -1.89 5.62
C ARG A 93 -20.12 -0.41 5.97
N LEU A 94 -19.62 -0.08 7.16
CA LEU A 94 -19.43 1.30 7.62
C LEU A 94 -18.51 2.10 6.69
N GLU A 95 -17.42 1.51 6.21
CA GLU A 95 -16.53 2.13 5.22
C GLU A 95 -17.26 2.44 3.91
N SER A 96 -18.08 1.50 3.43
CA SER A 96 -18.87 1.72 2.22
C SER A 96 -19.90 2.84 2.38
N GLU A 97 -20.52 2.94 3.56
CA GLU A 97 -21.47 4.00 3.88
C GLU A 97 -20.77 5.35 4.04
N ASN A 98 -19.65 5.40 4.75
CA ASN A 98 -18.81 6.59 4.87
C ASN A 98 -18.35 7.09 3.50
N SER A 99 -17.97 6.19 2.59
CA SER A 99 -17.62 6.56 1.22
C SER A 99 -18.80 7.18 0.46
N LYS A 100 -20.00 6.59 0.57
CA LYS A 100 -21.23 7.14 -0.03
C LYS A 100 -21.59 8.49 0.56
N LEU A 101 -21.52 8.65 1.87
CA LEU A 101 -21.82 9.90 2.56
C LEU A 101 -20.84 11.00 2.17
N ARG A 102 -19.53 10.69 2.11
CA ARG A 102 -18.52 11.64 1.62
C ARG A 102 -18.79 12.13 0.21
N LYS A 103 -19.17 11.23 -0.71
CA LYS A 103 -19.56 11.62 -2.07
C LYS A 103 -20.80 12.51 -2.10
N LYS A 104 -21.79 12.24 -1.23
CA LYS A 104 -22.99 13.09 -1.12
C LYS A 104 -22.65 14.47 -0.60
N VAL A 105 -21.82 14.56 0.44
CA VAL A 105 -21.33 15.84 0.98
C VAL A 105 -20.61 16.62 -0.12
N GLU A 106 -19.67 15.99 -0.82
CA GLU A 106 -18.93 16.62 -1.91
C GLU A 106 -19.84 17.13 -3.03
N ALA A 107 -20.85 16.35 -3.43
CA ALA A 107 -21.81 16.72 -4.45
C ALA A 107 -22.72 17.90 -4.02
N LEU A 108 -23.09 17.97 -2.75
CA LEU A 108 -23.89 19.06 -2.20
C LEU A 108 -23.08 20.34 -1.99
N GLU A 109 -21.80 20.23 -1.63
CA GLU A 109 -20.93 21.38 -1.43
C GLU A 109 -20.41 21.97 -2.76
N ALA A 110 -20.30 21.18 -3.82
CA ALA A 110 -19.83 21.65 -5.13
C ALA A 110 -20.60 22.88 -5.69
N PRO A 111 -21.95 22.92 -5.68
CA PRO A 111 -22.68 24.10 -6.14
C PRO A 111 -22.50 25.29 -5.21
N ILE A 112 -22.42 25.07 -3.90
CA ILE A 112 -22.20 26.15 -2.91
C ILE A 112 -20.86 26.83 -3.16
N ARG A 113 -19.78 26.04 -3.30
CA ARG A 113 -18.44 26.56 -3.63
C ARG A 113 -18.42 27.32 -4.96
N HIS A 114 -19.15 26.83 -5.97
CA HIS A 114 -19.24 27.50 -7.26
C HIS A 114 -19.97 28.85 -7.14
N GLU A 115 -21.11 28.89 -6.43
CA GLU A 115 -21.83 30.15 -6.16
C GLU A 115 -20.98 31.16 -5.38
N GLU A 116 -20.28 30.72 -4.34
CA GLU A 116 -19.37 31.58 -3.57
C GLU A 116 -18.25 32.15 -4.45
N MET A 117 -17.62 31.30 -5.26
CA MET A 117 -16.59 31.74 -6.21
C MET A 117 -17.12 32.75 -7.24
N MET A 118 -18.31 32.52 -7.79
CA MET A 118 -18.94 33.43 -8.74
C MET A 118 -19.26 34.79 -8.10
N ARG A 119 -19.71 34.82 -6.84
CA ARG A 119 -19.92 36.07 -6.10
C ARG A 119 -18.61 36.83 -5.90
N SER A 120 -17.53 36.14 -5.50
CA SER A 120 -16.21 36.77 -5.35
C SER A 120 -15.66 37.33 -6.67
N LEU A 121 -15.92 36.67 -7.80
CA LEU A 121 -15.53 37.17 -9.13
C LEU A 121 -16.29 38.45 -9.50
N ASP A 122 -17.60 38.49 -9.25
CA ASP A 122 -18.44 39.67 -9.53
C ASP A 122 -18.04 40.89 -8.65
N GLU A 123 -17.62 40.64 -7.40
CA GLU A 123 -17.03 41.68 -6.54
C GLU A 123 -15.68 42.19 -7.05
N LEU A 124 -14.82 41.29 -7.56
CA LEU A 124 -13.54 41.66 -8.15
C LEU A 124 -13.71 42.46 -9.44
N GLU A 125 -14.67 42.09 -10.30
CA GLU A 125 -14.96 42.83 -11.53
C GLU A 125 -15.35 44.28 -11.24
N LYS A 126 -16.14 44.51 -10.19
CA LYS A 126 -16.56 45.87 -9.77
C LYS A 126 -15.41 46.72 -9.24
N THR A 127 -14.37 46.09 -8.71
CA THR A 127 -13.23 46.79 -8.09
C THR A 127 -12.07 47.01 -9.06
N LEU A 128 -11.98 46.22 -10.13
CA LEU A 128 -10.92 46.33 -11.13
C LEU A 128 -11.20 47.41 -12.17
N LYS A 129 -10.25 48.33 -12.36
CA LYS A 129 -10.27 49.27 -13.49
C LYS A 129 -9.75 48.58 -14.75
N PRO A 130 -10.37 48.80 -15.92
CA PRO A 130 -9.93 48.18 -17.17
C PRO A 130 -8.48 48.57 -17.51
N ILE A 131 -7.62 47.57 -17.72
CA ILE A 131 -6.25 47.79 -18.17
C ILE A 131 -6.30 48.16 -19.67
N PRO A 132 -5.82 49.34 -20.08
CA PRO A 132 -5.82 49.74 -21.48
C PRO A 132 -4.91 48.82 -22.31
N ARG A 133 -5.42 48.34 -23.46
CA ARG A 133 -4.73 47.37 -24.34
C ARG A 133 -3.44 47.87 -24.98
N SER A 134 -3.08 49.15 -24.82
CA SER A 134 -1.92 49.78 -25.46
C SER A 134 -0.55 49.33 -24.91
N THR A 135 -0.50 48.54 -23.84
CA THR A 135 0.74 48.04 -23.22
C THR A 135 1.10 46.58 -23.56
N ILE A 136 0.34 45.89 -24.42
CA ILE A 136 0.54 44.44 -24.71
C ILE A 136 1.31 44.19 -26.03
N SER A 137 1.67 45.22 -26.80
CA SER A 137 2.58 45.08 -27.94
C SER A 137 4.03 45.33 -27.53
N ASN A 138 4.77 44.25 -27.27
CA ASN A 138 6.21 44.08 -27.53
C ASN A 138 6.57 42.60 -27.56
#